data_AF-A0A7J2MA22-F1
#
_entry.id   AF-A0A7J2MA22-F1
#
_cell.length_a   1.000
_cell.length_b   1.000
_cell.length_c   1.000
_cell.angle_alpha   90.00
_cell.angle_beta   90.00
_cell.angle_gamma   90.00
#
_symmetry.space_group_name_H-M   'P 1'
#
loop_
_entity.id
_entity.type
_entity.pdbx_description
1 polymer ?
#
loop_
_entity_poly.entity_id
_entity_poly.type
_entity_poly.pdbx_seq_one_letter_code
_entity_poly.pdbx_strand_id
1 'polypeptide(L)'
;MHISRPPSISIGNHLRALPMEFASSLCGSTCITLFFDVQRYCYKIRVAFYSMVYVLDTSAILSGKFFGSDTATSPKVLKEIRPKGHSWRLLESMKSIGMKVVEPPKESIKLVEQEAEKTGDRAELTDTDIEVIALAHYLDAILLTDDYAMQNVATSLQVKYESILEEGIKEHVHWIYRCSSCGKRYRSHQTSCPVCGGTLKRIRKEK
;
A
#
# COMPACT_ATOMS: atom_id res chain seq x y z
N MET A 1 3.73 30.40 55.44
CA MET A 1 3.80 30.57 53.98
C MET A 1 5.26 30.78 53.61
N HIS A 2 5.91 29.82 52.96
CA HIS A 2 7.02 30.07 52.03
C HIS A 2 7.22 28.80 51.20
N ILE A 3 6.82 28.89 49.93
CA ILE A 3 6.98 27.87 48.90
C ILE A 3 8.36 28.11 48.29
N SER A 4 9.31 27.19 48.49
CA SER A 4 10.58 27.17 47.78
C SER A 4 10.39 26.41 46.46
N ARG A 5 10.51 27.12 45.33
CA ARG A 5 10.52 26.54 43.97
C ARG A 5 11.82 25.74 43.74
N PRO A 6 11.76 24.55 43.12
CA PRO A 6 12.96 23.90 42.60
C PRO A 6 13.46 24.57 41.29
N PRO A 7 14.75 24.41 40.95
CA PRO A 7 15.42 25.17 39.90
C PRO A 7 15.10 24.65 38.49
N SER A 8 15.11 25.60 37.54
CA SER A 8 15.00 25.37 36.09
C SER A 8 16.29 24.76 35.53
N ILE A 9 16.19 23.57 34.93
CA ILE A 9 17.28 22.94 34.17
C ILE A 9 17.04 23.19 32.68
N SER A 10 18.00 23.86 32.04
CA SER A 10 18.04 24.12 30.60
C SER A 10 18.31 22.82 29.83
N ILE A 11 17.46 22.52 28.84
CA ILE A 11 17.66 21.39 27.93
C ILE A 11 18.67 21.82 26.86
N GLY A 12 19.92 21.41 27.03
CA GLY A 12 20.95 21.45 26.00
C GLY A 12 20.80 20.25 25.07
N ASN A 13 20.67 20.51 23.76
CA ASN A 13 20.68 19.52 22.69
C ASN A 13 21.99 18.73 22.67
N HIS A 14 21.97 17.47 23.11
CA HIS A 14 22.92 16.43 22.66
C HIS A 14 22.37 15.04 22.99
N LEU A 15 21.55 14.48 22.10
CA LEU A 15 21.27 13.03 22.07
C LEU A 15 22.49 12.32 21.48
N ARG A 16 23.45 11.94 22.33
CA ARG A 16 24.40 10.88 22.02
C ARG A 16 23.68 9.53 22.13
N ALA A 17 23.79 8.71 21.08
CA ALA A 17 23.36 7.32 21.09
C ALA A 17 24.00 6.58 22.28
N LEU A 18 23.19 5.91 23.10
CA LEU A 18 23.69 5.02 24.15
C LEU A 18 23.97 3.62 23.56
N PRO A 19 25.10 2.98 23.92
CA PRO A 19 25.52 1.71 23.36
C PRO A 19 24.76 0.52 23.97
N MET A 20 24.67 -0.53 23.15
CA MET A 20 23.83 -1.72 23.29
C MET A 20 24.54 -2.86 24.02
N GLU A 21 25.02 -2.66 25.24
CA GLU A 21 25.54 -3.77 26.06
C GLU A 21 25.10 -3.62 27.51
N PHE A 22 24.10 -4.40 27.93
CA PHE A 22 23.89 -4.91 29.31
C PHE A 22 22.56 -5.69 29.34
N ALA A 23 22.57 -6.94 28.86
CA ALA A 23 21.47 -7.87 29.11
C ALA A 23 21.93 -9.33 28.94
N SER A 24 22.95 -9.73 29.70
CA SER A 24 23.42 -11.12 29.73
C SER A 24 23.85 -11.53 31.14
N SER A 25 22.93 -11.42 32.10
CA SER A 25 23.01 -12.18 33.35
C SER A 25 21.69 -12.05 34.08
N LEU A 26 20.81 -13.04 33.91
CA LEU A 26 19.93 -13.62 34.92
C LEU A 26 19.02 -14.68 34.25
N CYS A 27 19.49 -15.91 34.33
CA CYS A 27 18.75 -17.15 34.64
C CYS A 27 17.30 -17.34 34.14
N GLY A 28 17.08 -18.46 33.43
CA GLY A 28 15.93 -19.35 33.68
C GLY A 28 14.82 -19.39 32.63
N SER A 29 14.99 -20.25 31.61
CA SER A 29 13.96 -21.02 30.86
C SER A 29 12.60 -20.39 30.45
N THR A 30 12.43 -19.07 30.52
CA THR A 30 11.20 -18.33 30.14
C THR A 30 11.50 -17.18 29.18
N CYS A 31 12.69 -17.18 28.57
CA CYS A 31 13.23 -16.01 27.85
C CYS A 31 12.87 -15.95 26.35
N ILE A 32 12.20 -16.97 25.79
CA ILE A 32 11.89 -16.97 24.34
C ILE A 32 10.61 -16.17 24.03
N THR A 33 9.69 -16.02 24.99
CA THR A 33 8.48 -15.18 24.81
C THR A 33 8.76 -13.68 24.95
N LEU A 34 9.76 -13.29 25.76
CA LEU A 34 10.09 -11.88 26.00
C LEU A 34 10.86 -11.21 24.84
N PHE A 35 11.55 -11.98 24.00
CA PHE A 35 12.28 -11.43 22.84
C PHE A 35 11.34 -10.99 21.70
N PHE A 36 10.25 -11.73 21.49
CA PHE A 36 9.20 -11.36 20.52
C PHE A 36 8.35 -10.19 21.02
N ASP A 37 8.10 -10.10 22.34
CA ASP A 37 7.38 -8.99 22.92
C ASP A 37 8.16 -7.67 22.83
N VAL A 38 9.48 -7.67 23.05
CA VAL A 38 10.29 -6.44 22.96
C VAL A 38 10.40 -5.90 21.53
N GLN A 39 10.49 -6.76 20.50
CA GLN A 39 10.45 -6.35 19.09
C GLN A 39 9.07 -5.75 18.73
N ARG A 40 7.99 -6.42 19.15
CA ARG A 40 6.61 -5.95 18.94
C ARG A 40 6.35 -4.63 19.66
N TYR A 41 6.86 -4.47 20.88
CA TYR A 41 6.71 -3.27 21.70
C TYR A 41 7.57 -2.10 21.19
N CYS A 42 8.81 -2.33 20.74
CA CYS A 42 9.66 -1.29 20.15
C CYS A 42 9.08 -0.75 18.83
N TYR A 43 8.46 -1.60 17.99
CA TYR A 43 7.79 -1.11 16.79
C TYR A 43 6.47 -0.39 17.13
N LYS A 44 5.64 -0.94 18.03
CA LYS A 44 4.41 -0.27 18.51
C LYS A 44 4.69 1.10 19.15
N ILE A 45 5.73 1.21 19.97
CA ILE A 45 6.12 2.48 20.62
C ILE A 45 6.62 3.50 19.59
N ARG A 46 7.31 3.05 18.54
CA ARG A 46 7.84 3.94 17.51
C ARG A 46 6.76 4.42 16.52
N VAL A 47 5.68 3.68 16.33
CA VAL A 47 4.50 4.05 15.51
C VAL A 47 3.49 4.91 16.29
N ALA A 48 3.63 5.02 17.61
CA ALA A 48 2.75 5.85 18.45
C ALA A 48 2.90 7.37 18.22
N PHE A 49 3.82 7.82 17.35
CA PHE A 49 3.96 9.21 16.92
C PHE A 49 3.56 9.36 15.44
N TYR A 50 2.25 9.35 15.18
CA TYR A 50 1.55 9.97 14.04
C TYR A 50 2.27 9.91 12.67
N SER A 51 2.44 8.72 12.10
CA SER A 51 2.49 8.60 10.64
C SER A 51 1.44 7.60 10.19
N MET A 52 0.55 8.04 9.30
CA MET A 52 -0.36 7.14 8.61
C MET A 52 0.51 6.17 7.81
N VAL A 53 0.42 4.88 8.11
CA VAL A 53 1.12 3.85 7.33
C VAL A 53 0.18 3.30 6.30
N TYR A 54 0.64 3.21 5.06
CA TYR A 54 -0.08 2.55 3.99
C TYR A 54 0.60 1.24 3.61
N VAL A 55 -0.20 0.18 3.52
CA VAL A 55 0.25 -1.11 3.01
C VAL A 55 -0.16 -1.22 1.55
N LEU A 56 0.83 -1.42 0.68
CA LEU A 56 0.66 -1.44 -0.77
C LEU A 56 0.52 -2.88 -1.27
N ASP A 57 -0.60 -3.15 -1.93
CA ASP A 57 -0.75 -4.29 -2.84
C ASP A 57 0.09 -4.08 -4.13
N THR A 58 0.32 -5.15 -4.89
CA THR A 58 0.88 -5.14 -6.24
C THR A 58 0.22 -4.07 -7.11
N SER A 59 -1.11 -3.98 -7.15
CA SER A 59 -1.80 -2.95 -7.95
C SER A 59 -1.45 -1.52 -7.52
N ALA A 60 -1.33 -1.28 -6.22
CA ALA A 60 -0.92 0.01 -5.66
C ALA A 60 0.52 0.38 -6.03
N ILE A 61 1.46 -0.58 -5.99
CA ILE A 61 2.85 -0.38 -6.42
C ILE A 61 2.91 -0.05 -7.92
N LEU A 62 2.15 -0.78 -8.74
CA LEU A 62 2.14 -0.61 -10.20
C LEU A 62 1.45 0.67 -10.66
N SER A 63 0.66 1.31 -9.80
CA SER A 63 0.07 2.63 -10.09
C SER A 63 1.11 3.74 -10.23
N GLY A 64 2.30 3.58 -9.62
CA GLY A 64 3.35 4.60 -9.60
C GLY A 64 3.00 5.87 -8.80
N LYS A 65 1.92 5.85 -8.01
CA LYS A 65 1.50 7.00 -7.19
C LYS A 65 2.34 7.13 -5.93
N PHE A 66 2.59 8.36 -5.51
CA PHE A 66 3.23 8.68 -4.24
C PHE A 66 2.16 9.05 -3.21
N PHE A 67 2.16 8.37 -2.06
CA PHE A 67 1.12 8.52 -1.05
C PHE A 67 1.47 9.54 0.06
N GLY A 68 2.65 10.17 0.01
CA GLY A 68 3.02 11.24 0.95
C GLY A 68 3.33 10.79 2.38
N SER A 69 3.28 9.48 2.63
CA SER A 69 3.21 8.84 3.93
C SER A 69 4.21 7.68 4.03
N ASP A 70 4.37 7.11 5.24
CA ASP A 70 5.11 5.86 5.40
C ASP A 70 4.40 4.75 4.60
N THR A 71 5.13 4.05 3.74
CA THR A 71 4.60 2.92 2.96
C THR A 71 5.32 1.64 3.31
N ALA A 72 4.57 0.54 3.29
CA ALA A 72 5.08 -0.80 3.48
C ALA A 72 4.45 -1.77 2.46
N THR A 73 5.14 -2.87 2.17
CA THR A 73 4.59 -3.99 1.39
C THR A 73 5.15 -5.31 1.89
N SER A 74 4.57 -6.42 1.45
CA SER A 74 4.94 -7.76 1.87
C SER A 74 6.07 -8.35 1.00
N PRO A 75 6.88 -9.29 1.53
CA PRO A 75 7.89 -9.97 0.73
C PRO A 75 7.31 -10.82 -0.41
N LYS A 76 6.09 -11.36 -0.32
CA LYS A 76 5.48 -12.11 -1.42
C LYS A 76 5.14 -11.23 -2.62
N VAL A 77 4.68 -10.00 -2.40
CA VAL A 77 4.45 -9.02 -3.49
C VAL A 77 5.72 -8.83 -4.34
N LEU A 78 6.89 -8.77 -3.69
CA LEU A 78 8.16 -8.66 -4.39
C LEU A 78 8.48 -9.89 -5.26
N LYS A 79 8.05 -11.09 -4.85
CA LYS A 79 8.29 -12.34 -5.58
C LYS A 79 7.40 -12.46 -6.81
N GLU A 80 6.24 -11.81 -6.84
CA GLU A 80 5.37 -11.78 -8.00
C GLU A 80 5.93 -10.92 -9.14
N ILE A 81 6.63 -9.83 -8.78
CA ILE A 81 7.16 -8.88 -9.74
C ILE A 81 8.46 -9.44 -10.33
N ARG A 82 8.40 -9.82 -11.62
CA ARG A 82 9.56 -10.33 -12.36
C ARG A 82 10.67 -9.29 -12.44
N PRO A 83 11.95 -9.69 -12.29
CA PRO A 83 13.07 -8.78 -12.49
C PRO A 83 13.08 -8.22 -13.92
N LYS A 84 13.42 -6.93 -14.03
CA LYS A 84 13.44 -6.14 -15.28
C LYS A 84 12.04 -5.75 -15.76
N GLY A 85 11.97 -4.78 -16.68
CA GLY A 85 10.72 -4.25 -17.21
C GLY A 85 10.15 -3.07 -16.40
N HIS A 86 8.93 -2.66 -16.74
CA HIS A 86 8.27 -1.48 -16.16
C HIS A 86 7.91 -1.68 -14.69
N SER A 87 7.23 -2.79 -14.36
CA SER A 87 6.81 -3.14 -13.01
C SER A 87 7.96 -3.21 -12.01
N TRP A 88 9.09 -3.79 -12.42
CA TRP A 88 10.31 -3.83 -11.61
C TRP A 88 10.87 -2.43 -11.34
N ARG A 89 10.90 -1.55 -12.35
CA ARG A 89 11.39 -0.17 -12.16
C ARG A 89 10.50 0.63 -11.21
N LEU A 90 9.19 0.42 -11.24
CA LEU A 90 8.27 1.04 -10.30
C LEU A 90 8.52 0.53 -8.87
N LEU A 91 8.66 -0.77 -8.69
CA LEU A 91 9.01 -1.36 -7.39
C LEU A 91 10.33 -0.79 -6.84
N GLU A 92 11.37 -0.72 -7.66
CA GLU A 92 12.66 -0.14 -7.26
C GLU A 92 12.56 1.37 -6.96
N SER A 93 11.70 2.09 -7.69
CA SER A 93 11.41 3.49 -7.39
C SER A 93 10.70 3.65 -6.05
N MET A 94 9.74 2.77 -5.73
CA MET A 94 9.05 2.76 -4.44
C MET A 94 10.02 2.45 -3.28
N LYS A 95 10.96 1.53 -3.49
CA LYS A 95 12.02 1.25 -2.50
C LYS A 95 12.94 2.45 -2.29
N SER A 96 13.33 3.14 -3.37
CA SER A 96 14.27 4.26 -3.28
C SER A 96 13.67 5.49 -2.56
N ILE A 97 12.35 5.67 -2.62
CA ILE A 97 11.62 6.69 -1.85
C ILE A 97 11.34 6.26 -0.40
N GLY A 98 11.74 5.06 0.02
CA GLY A 98 11.66 4.61 1.41
C GLY A 98 10.54 3.62 1.76
N MET A 99 9.87 3.00 0.77
CA MET A 99 8.92 1.92 1.03
C MET A 99 9.61 0.76 1.75
N LYS A 100 9.03 0.33 2.88
CA LYS A 100 9.56 -0.76 3.71
C LYS A 100 9.02 -2.10 3.24
N VAL A 101 9.85 -3.14 3.31
CA VAL A 101 9.41 -4.52 3.10
C VAL A 101 9.33 -5.18 4.47
N VAL A 102 8.14 -5.60 4.87
CA VAL A 102 7.88 -6.12 6.23
C VAL A 102 7.11 -7.43 6.12
N GLU A 103 7.62 -8.46 6.78
CA GLU A 103 6.94 -9.76 6.87
C GLU A 103 5.96 -9.74 8.05
N PRO A 104 4.67 -10.06 7.83
CA PRO A 104 3.71 -10.14 8.92
C PRO A 104 3.96 -11.39 9.79
N PRO A 105 3.60 -11.36 11.08
CA PRO A 105 3.69 -12.55 11.93
C PRO A 105 2.71 -13.63 11.46
N LYS A 106 3.09 -14.89 11.65
CA LYS A 106 2.29 -16.06 11.23
C LYS A 106 0.90 -16.09 11.87
N GLU A 107 0.78 -15.54 13.07
CA GLU A 107 -0.48 -15.40 13.78
C GLU A 107 -1.44 -14.46 13.05
N SER A 108 -0.93 -13.36 12.47
CA SER A 108 -1.74 -12.44 11.66
C SER A 108 -2.20 -13.13 10.37
N ILE A 109 -1.31 -13.87 9.71
CA ILE A 109 -1.66 -14.64 8.49
C ILE A 109 -2.81 -15.62 8.78
N LYS A 110 -2.68 -16.44 9.84
CA LYS A 110 -3.72 -17.40 10.22
C LYS A 110 -5.06 -16.75 10.54
N LEU A 111 -5.03 -15.59 11.20
CA LEU A 111 -6.23 -14.83 11.50
C LEU A 111 -6.94 -14.40 10.22
N VAL A 112 -6.19 -13.86 9.25
CA VAL A 112 -6.75 -13.46 7.95
C VAL A 112 -7.31 -14.66 7.20
N GLU A 113 -6.61 -15.80 7.19
CA GLU A 113 -7.11 -17.02 6.55
C GLU A 113 -8.46 -17.46 7.14
N GLN A 114 -8.56 -17.49 8.47
CA GLN A 114 -9.81 -17.82 9.16
C GLN A 114 -10.92 -16.84 8.84
N GLU A 115 -10.60 -15.55 8.72
CA GLU A 115 -11.60 -14.54 8.40
C GLU A 115 -12.05 -14.62 6.94
N ALA A 116 -11.13 -14.89 6.01
CA ALA A 116 -11.45 -15.15 4.61
C ALA A 116 -12.32 -16.40 4.42
N GLU A 117 -12.15 -17.43 5.26
CA GLU A 117 -13.05 -18.59 5.29
C GLU A 117 -14.46 -18.22 5.77
N LYS A 118 -14.58 -17.33 6.78
CA LYS A 118 -15.88 -16.88 7.29
C LYS A 118 -16.63 -15.99 6.31
N THR A 119 -15.93 -15.09 5.62
CA THR A 119 -16.55 -14.23 4.60
C THR A 119 -16.85 -14.97 3.31
N GLY A 120 -16.19 -16.12 3.08
CA GLY A 120 -16.33 -16.94 1.88
C GLY A 120 -15.39 -16.55 0.74
N ASP A 121 -14.46 -15.61 0.98
CA ASP A 121 -13.54 -15.07 -0.05
C ASP A 121 -12.23 -15.84 -0.18
N ARG A 122 -11.96 -16.84 0.68
CA ARG A 122 -10.67 -17.55 0.70
C ARG A 122 -10.26 -18.14 -0.66
N ALA A 123 -11.22 -18.55 -1.49
CA ALA A 123 -10.97 -19.12 -2.81
C ALA A 123 -10.57 -18.07 -3.88
N GLU A 124 -10.97 -16.82 -3.68
CA GLU A 124 -10.63 -15.70 -4.58
C GLU A 124 -9.30 -15.05 -4.20
N LEU A 125 -8.85 -15.24 -2.95
CA LEU A 125 -7.61 -14.66 -2.44
C LEU A 125 -6.39 -15.56 -2.65
N THR A 126 -5.33 -14.98 -3.19
CA THR A 126 -4.01 -15.62 -3.27
C THR A 126 -3.28 -15.56 -1.93
N ASP A 127 -2.22 -16.36 -1.82
CA ASP A 127 -1.33 -16.34 -0.66
C ASP A 127 -0.60 -15.00 -0.46
N THR A 128 -0.47 -14.20 -1.52
CA THR A 128 0.05 -12.84 -1.48
C THR A 128 -0.99 -11.89 -0.89
N ASP A 129 -2.25 -11.97 -1.32
CA ASP A 129 -3.34 -11.12 -0.83
C ASP A 129 -3.55 -11.31 0.67
N ILE A 130 -3.56 -12.56 1.13
CA ILE A 130 -3.63 -12.90 2.56
C ILE A 130 -2.47 -12.27 3.34
N GLU A 131 -1.25 -12.31 2.80
CA GLU A 131 -0.06 -11.73 3.46
C GLU A 131 -0.14 -10.20 3.51
N VAL A 132 -0.63 -9.56 2.46
CA VAL A 132 -0.80 -8.09 2.40
C VAL A 132 -1.87 -7.62 3.40
N ILE A 133 -3.02 -8.29 3.47
CA ILE A 133 -4.06 -7.98 4.47
C ILE A 133 -3.52 -8.22 5.89
N ALA A 134 -2.79 -9.32 6.10
CA ALA A 134 -2.21 -9.65 7.40
C ALA A 134 -1.18 -8.60 7.85
N LEU A 135 -0.44 -8.04 6.90
CA LEU A 135 0.49 -6.94 7.15
C LEU A 135 -0.23 -5.65 7.52
N ALA A 136 -1.30 -5.29 6.79
CA ALA A 136 -2.11 -4.12 7.09
C ALA A 136 -2.72 -4.20 8.50
N HIS A 137 -3.29 -5.36 8.85
CA HIS A 137 -3.82 -5.63 10.19
C HIS A 137 -2.73 -5.57 11.27
N TYR A 138 -1.54 -6.15 11.01
CA TYR A 138 -0.45 -6.16 11.99
C TYR A 138 0.08 -4.76 12.31
N LEU A 139 0.15 -3.89 11.30
CA LEU A 139 0.69 -2.54 11.41
C LEU A 139 -0.35 -1.48 11.80
N ASP A 140 -1.63 -1.85 11.92
CA ASP A 140 -2.75 -0.90 12.05
C ASP A 140 -2.72 0.16 10.92
N ALA A 141 -2.47 -0.31 9.69
CA ALA A 141 -2.23 0.49 8.50
C ALA A 141 -3.45 0.55 7.58
N ILE A 142 -3.46 1.51 6.65
CA ILE A 142 -4.45 1.59 5.58
C ILE A 142 -4.00 0.70 4.42
N LEU A 143 -4.84 -0.26 4.04
CA LEU A 143 -4.62 -1.12 2.88
C LEU A 143 -4.98 -0.38 1.59
N LEU A 144 -4.05 -0.29 0.64
CA LEU A 144 -4.33 0.23 -0.70
C LEU A 144 -4.62 -0.91 -1.65
N THR A 145 -5.88 -1.05 -2.04
CA THR A 145 -6.34 -2.08 -2.97
C THR A 145 -7.67 -1.68 -3.63
N ASP A 146 -7.83 -2.08 -4.89
CA ASP A 146 -9.09 -2.01 -5.62
C ASP A 146 -9.81 -3.36 -5.69
N ASP A 147 -9.26 -4.40 -5.07
CA ASP A 147 -9.83 -5.75 -5.09
C ASP A 147 -10.97 -5.91 -4.06
N TYR A 148 -12.15 -6.30 -4.52
CA TYR A 148 -13.33 -6.44 -3.67
C TYR A 148 -13.21 -7.56 -2.64
N ALA A 149 -12.57 -8.68 -2.97
CA ALA A 149 -12.37 -9.79 -2.03
C ALA A 149 -11.44 -9.36 -0.88
N MET A 150 -10.35 -8.64 -1.21
CA MET A 150 -9.46 -8.07 -0.20
C MET A 150 -10.18 -7.07 0.70
N GLN A 151 -11.00 -6.18 0.12
CA GLN A 151 -11.77 -5.18 0.88
C GLN A 151 -12.81 -5.82 1.80
N ASN A 152 -13.46 -6.91 1.38
CA ASN A 152 -14.44 -7.61 2.20
C ASN A 152 -13.79 -8.22 3.45
N VAL A 153 -12.68 -8.93 3.28
CA VAL A 153 -11.91 -9.49 4.40
C VAL A 153 -11.32 -8.40 5.29
N ALA A 154 -10.78 -7.33 4.71
CA ALA A 154 -10.28 -6.18 5.46
C ALA A 154 -11.38 -5.53 6.32
N THR A 155 -12.60 -5.40 5.77
CA THR A 155 -13.77 -4.87 6.51
C THR A 155 -14.11 -5.74 7.71
N SER A 156 -14.12 -7.08 7.55
CA SER A 156 -14.41 -8.00 8.64
C SER A 156 -13.36 -7.92 9.77
N LEU A 157 -12.10 -7.66 9.40
CA LEU A 157 -10.98 -7.45 10.33
C LEU A 157 -10.86 -6.00 10.86
N GLN A 158 -11.78 -5.11 10.49
CA GLN A 158 -11.73 -3.68 10.83
C GLN A 158 -10.46 -2.96 10.34
N VAL A 159 -9.82 -3.49 9.29
CA VAL A 159 -8.69 -2.86 8.60
C VAL A 159 -9.22 -1.79 7.66
N LYS A 160 -8.71 -0.56 7.80
CA LYS A 160 -9.05 0.53 6.87
C LYS A 160 -8.45 0.24 5.50
N TYR A 161 -9.16 0.60 4.44
CA TYR A 161 -8.65 0.51 3.08
C TYR A 161 -9.04 1.74 2.27
N GLU A 162 -8.25 2.03 1.25
CA GLU A 162 -8.51 3.08 0.26
C GLU A 162 -8.28 2.53 -1.15
N SER A 163 -9.12 2.97 -2.09
CA SER A 163 -8.98 2.65 -3.51
C SER A 163 -7.84 3.44 -4.15
N ILE A 164 -7.18 2.83 -5.14
CA ILE A 164 -6.05 3.42 -5.86
C ILE A 164 -6.54 4.27 -7.03
N LEU A 165 -7.72 3.95 -7.60
CA LEU A 165 -8.30 4.66 -8.74
C LEU A 165 -8.61 6.13 -8.42
N GLU A 166 -8.30 7.00 -9.39
CA GLU A 166 -8.86 8.36 -9.42
C GLU A 166 -10.38 8.31 -9.69
N GLU A 167 -11.08 9.41 -9.40
CA GLU A 167 -12.48 9.66 -9.79
C GLU A 167 -12.70 9.63 -11.32
N GLY A 168 -12.53 8.47 -11.97
CA GLY A 168 -12.81 8.25 -13.38
C GLY A 168 -12.36 9.37 -14.34
N ILE A 169 -13.07 9.50 -15.46
CA ILE A 169 -12.89 10.62 -16.38
C ILE A 169 -13.69 11.81 -15.85
N LYS A 170 -13.02 12.84 -15.31
CA LYS A 170 -13.66 14.07 -14.81
C LYS A 170 -14.33 14.94 -15.89
N GLU A 171 -14.00 14.72 -17.17
CA GLU A 171 -14.50 15.51 -18.29
C GLU A 171 -15.25 14.65 -19.32
N HIS A 172 -16.36 15.15 -19.85
CA HIS A 172 -17.01 14.51 -21.01
C HIS A 172 -16.07 14.50 -22.23
N VAL A 173 -15.46 13.34 -22.51
CA VAL A 173 -14.65 13.15 -23.71
C VAL A 173 -15.58 13.05 -24.91
N HIS A 174 -15.65 14.12 -25.71
CA HIS A 174 -16.35 14.09 -26.99
C HIS A 174 -15.52 13.32 -28.02
N TRP A 175 -16.10 12.27 -28.58
CA TRP A 175 -15.46 11.48 -29.63
C TRP A 175 -16.05 11.84 -30.98
N ILE A 176 -15.19 11.92 -31.99
CA ILE A 176 -15.57 12.07 -33.40
C ILE A 176 -14.83 11.03 -34.23
N TYR A 177 -15.31 10.76 -35.43
CA TYR A 177 -14.69 9.84 -36.37
C TYR A 177 -13.95 10.63 -37.45
N ARG A 178 -12.69 10.29 -37.74
CA ARG A 178 -11.89 10.88 -38.81
C ARG A 178 -11.57 9.80 -39.84
N CYS A 179 -11.82 10.07 -41.12
CA CYS A 179 -11.39 9.18 -42.20
C CYS A 179 -9.86 9.13 -42.27
N SER A 180 -9.28 7.93 -42.32
CA SER A 180 -7.84 7.74 -42.46
C SER A 180 -7.30 8.16 -43.82
N SER A 181 -8.14 8.16 -44.86
CA SER A 181 -7.73 8.43 -46.24
C SER A 181 -7.87 9.90 -46.63
N CYS A 182 -9.06 10.49 -46.46
CA CYS A 182 -9.31 11.90 -46.84
C CYS A 182 -9.32 12.89 -45.66
N GLY A 183 -9.22 12.39 -44.41
CA GLY A 183 -9.18 13.24 -43.23
C GLY A 183 -10.52 13.85 -42.78
N LYS A 184 -11.63 13.59 -43.49
CA LYS A 184 -12.95 14.16 -43.15
C LYS A 184 -13.46 13.66 -41.80
N ARG A 185 -14.12 14.56 -41.05
CA ARG A 185 -14.58 14.32 -39.67
C ARG A 185 -16.11 14.14 -39.62
N TYR A 186 -16.57 13.20 -38.82
CA TYR A 186 -17.98 12.83 -38.64
C TYR A 186 -18.31 12.71 -37.15
N ARG A 187 -19.50 13.16 -36.75
CA ARG A 187 -19.95 13.07 -35.34
C ARG A 187 -20.52 11.69 -34.99
N SER A 188 -21.06 10.97 -35.98
CA SER A 188 -21.62 9.62 -35.83
C SER A 188 -20.72 8.57 -36.47
N HIS A 189 -20.84 7.33 -35.99
CA HIS A 189 -20.19 6.18 -36.62
C HIS A 189 -20.81 5.94 -38.00
N GLN A 190 -19.97 5.60 -38.97
CA GLN A 190 -20.38 5.13 -40.29
C GLN A 190 -19.47 3.97 -40.70
N THR A 191 -20.01 3.05 -41.48
CA THR A 191 -19.29 1.85 -41.94
C THR A 191 -18.05 2.20 -42.76
N SER A 192 -18.13 3.26 -43.57
CA SER A 192 -17.04 3.78 -44.39
C SER A 192 -17.22 5.28 -44.62
N CYS A 193 -16.17 5.97 -45.07
CA CYS A 193 -16.26 7.40 -45.40
C CYS A 193 -17.15 7.62 -46.64
N PRO A 194 -18.27 8.37 -46.54
CA PRO A 194 -19.14 8.64 -47.69
C PRO A 194 -18.49 9.43 -48.83
N VAL A 195 -17.32 10.04 -48.60
CA VAL A 195 -16.64 10.88 -49.58
C VAL A 195 -15.63 10.10 -50.39
N CYS A 196 -14.91 9.16 -49.77
CA CYS A 196 -13.80 8.47 -50.42
C CYS A 196 -13.74 6.96 -50.14
N GLY A 197 -14.73 6.38 -49.46
CA GLY A 197 -14.79 4.97 -49.09
C GLY A 197 -13.79 4.52 -48.01
N GLY A 198 -12.91 5.41 -47.53
CA GLY A 198 -11.86 5.06 -46.57
C GLY A 198 -12.38 4.75 -45.16
N THR A 199 -11.60 3.97 -44.39
CA THR A 199 -11.94 3.56 -43.01
C THR A 199 -11.98 4.76 -42.06
N LEU A 200 -12.92 4.73 -41.11
CA LEU A 200 -13.05 5.76 -40.08
C LEU A 200 -12.35 5.34 -38.78
N LYS A 201 -11.53 6.23 -38.22
CA LYS A 201 -10.91 6.07 -36.89
C LYS A 201 -11.57 7.00 -35.88
N ARG A 202 -11.89 6.47 -34.70
CA ARG A 202 -12.41 7.27 -33.58
C ARG A 202 -11.26 8.08 -32.97
N ILE A 203 -11.43 9.40 -32.84
CA ILE A 203 -10.47 10.32 -32.26
C ILE A 203 -11.14 11.20 -31.19
N ARG A 204 -10.36 11.70 -30.24
CA ARG A 204 -10.83 12.71 -29.27
C ARG A 204 -11.06 14.03 -30.02
N LYS A 205 -12.21 14.66 -29.78
CA LYS A 205 -12.48 16.03 -30.23
C LYS A 205 -11.67 16.96 -29.33
N GLU A 206 -10.64 17.58 -29.88
CA GLU A 206 -9.94 18.70 -29.23
C GLU A 206 -10.95 19.83 -28.97
N LYS A 207 -10.83 20.50 -27.81
CA LYS A 207 -11.75 21.58 -27.39
C LYS A 207 -11.75 22.72 -28.41
#